data_AF-A0A7X9DEH6-F1
#
_entry.id   AF-A0A7X9DEH6-F1
#
_cell.length_a   1.000
_cell.length_b   1.000
_cell.length_c   1.000
_cell.angle_alpha   90.00
_cell.angle_beta   90.00
_cell.angle_gamma   90.00
#
_symmetry.space_group_name_H-M   'P 1'
#
loop_
_entity.id
_entity.type
_entity.pdbx_description
1 polymer ?
#
loop_
_entity_poly.entity_id
_entity_poly.type
_entity_poly.pdbx_seq_one_letter_code
_entity_poly.pdbx_strand_id
1 'polypeptide(L)'
;MRIYIVWLLLLFAFLAARKNASFVGVAVCKKCHESEAIGNQYKSWQQSPHAKAYLLLKQEKALSLAKELSIENPSDNEKCLACHTTGLGKNPALWEDGVGCESCHGPGNMYNSYENHVALGNREVAYKKALSFGMYPILGTDGIKAREKVCRSCHNEKRPCYPKDPAEQQHQYLPLQLIADFAFPHRLRR
;
A
#
# COMPACT_ATOMS: atom_id res chain seq x y z
N MET A 1 -36.77 -33.28 -31.27
CA MET A 1 -36.77 -31.80 -31.17
C MET A 1 -37.06 -31.30 -29.73
N ARG A 2 -36.58 -31.99 -28.69
CA ARG A 2 -36.79 -31.61 -27.26
C ARG A 2 -35.51 -31.68 -26.40
N ILE A 3 -34.40 -32.12 -26.98
CA ILE A 3 -33.12 -32.35 -26.26
C ILE A 3 -32.14 -31.19 -26.48
N TYR A 4 -32.26 -30.45 -27.59
CA TYR A 4 -31.40 -29.30 -27.90
C TYR A 4 -31.73 -28.01 -27.12
N ILE A 5 -32.91 -27.93 -26.51
CA ILE A 5 -33.33 -26.75 -25.73
C ILE A 5 -32.69 -26.75 -24.33
N VAL A 6 -32.34 -27.92 -23.80
CA VAL A 6 -31.71 -28.04 -22.47
C VAL A 6 -30.22 -27.66 -22.51
N TRP A 7 -29.56 -27.81 -23.65
CA TRP A 7 -28.15 -27.43 -23.83
C TRP A 7 -27.94 -25.93 -24.07
N LEU A 8 -28.96 -25.20 -24.51
CA LEU A 8 -28.91 -23.75 -24.70
C LEU A 8 -29.18 -22.95 -23.41
N LEU A 9 -29.75 -23.59 -22.38
CA LEU A 9 -29.98 -22.98 -21.06
C LEU A 9 -28.82 -23.18 -20.07
N LEU A 10 -27.84 -24.03 -20.37
CA LEU A 10 -26.62 -24.22 -19.57
C LEU A 10 -25.46 -23.29 -19.96
N LEU A 11 -25.69 -22.32 -20.86
CA LEU A 11 -24.71 -21.28 -21.20
C LEU A 11 -25.00 -19.93 -20.54
N PHE A 12 -26.07 -19.83 -19.76
CA PHE A 12 -26.40 -18.64 -18.98
C PHE A 12 -26.06 -18.90 -17.50
N ALA A 13 -25.26 -17.99 -16.93
CA ALA A 13 -24.87 -17.89 -15.52
C ALA A 13 -23.60 -18.64 -15.10
N PHE A 14 -22.44 -18.07 -15.45
CA PHE A 14 -21.38 -17.84 -14.45
C PHE A 14 -20.45 -16.70 -14.89
N LEU A 15 -21.01 -15.55 -15.30
CA LEU A 15 -20.29 -14.28 -15.20
C LEU A 15 -20.32 -13.88 -13.72
N ALA A 16 -19.55 -14.58 -12.90
CA ALA A 16 -19.21 -14.07 -11.58
C ALA A 16 -18.49 -12.75 -11.82
N ALA A 17 -19.15 -11.62 -11.52
CA ALA A 17 -18.51 -10.32 -11.54
C ALA A 17 -17.26 -10.42 -10.66
N ARG A 18 -16.08 -10.47 -11.27
CA ARG A 18 -14.83 -10.37 -10.51
C ARG A 18 -14.88 -9.03 -9.81
N LYS A 19 -15.05 -9.05 -8.48
CA LYS A 19 -14.85 -7.85 -7.67
C LYS A 19 -13.41 -7.41 -7.92
N ASN A 20 -13.25 -6.31 -8.65
CA ASN A 20 -11.92 -5.75 -8.92
C ASN A 20 -11.31 -5.31 -7.60
N ALA A 21 -10.01 -5.56 -7.43
CA ALA A 21 -9.29 -5.08 -6.26
C ALA A 21 -9.30 -3.54 -6.27
N SER A 22 -9.61 -2.93 -5.13
CA SER A 22 -9.69 -1.48 -4.97
C SER A 22 -9.17 -1.04 -3.62
N PHE A 23 -8.56 0.14 -3.59
CA PHE A 23 -8.09 0.79 -2.39
C PHE A 23 -9.27 1.40 -1.62
N VAL A 24 -9.33 1.15 -0.32
CA VAL A 24 -10.45 1.58 0.54
C VAL A 24 -10.09 2.75 1.46
N GLY A 25 -8.80 3.07 1.58
CA GLY A 25 -8.31 4.16 2.41
C GLY A 25 -8.07 3.79 3.87
N VAL A 26 -7.24 4.60 4.52
CA VAL A 26 -6.77 4.37 5.89
C VAL A 26 -7.92 4.37 6.90
N ALA A 27 -8.97 5.15 6.66
CA ALA A 27 -10.15 5.21 7.52
C ALA A 27 -10.82 3.85 7.73
N VAL A 28 -10.78 2.95 6.74
CA VAL A 28 -11.32 1.59 6.88
C VAL A 28 -10.40 0.74 7.77
N CYS A 29 -9.09 0.79 7.55
CA CYS A 29 -8.11 0.06 8.34
C CYS A 29 -8.11 0.51 9.81
N LYS A 30 -8.23 1.83 10.04
CA LYS A 30 -8.24 2.47 11.36
C LYS A 30 -9.25 1.84 12.32
N LYS A 31 -10.46 1.53 11.84
CA LYS A 31 -11.56 0.97 12.66
C LYS A 31 -11.16 -0.24 13.50
N CYS A 32 -10.19 -1.03 13.05
CA CYS A 32 -9.65 -2.16 13.81
C CYS A 32 -8.20 -1.92 14.27
N HIS A 33 -7.38 -1.24 13.46
CA HIS A 33 -5.94 -1.06 13.69
C HIS A 33 -5.56 0.16 14.54
N GLU A 34 -6.52 0.89 15.10
CA GLU A 34 -6.29 1.89 16.15
C GLU A 34 -6.28 1.32 17.58
N SER A 35 -6.61 0.03 17.73
CA SER A 35 -6.66 -0.63 19.03
C SER A 35 -5.27 -0.90 19.61
N GLU A 36 -5.05 -0.50 20.87
CA GLU A 36 -3.85 -0.82 21.64
C GLU A 36 -3.67 -2.33 21.85
N ALA A 37 -4.77 -3.11 21.90
CA ALA A 37 -4.72 -4.55 22.10
C ALA A 37 -3.96 -5.30 21.00
N ILE A 38 -3.88 -4.70 19.81
CA ILE A 38 -3.11 -5.24 18.69
C ILE A 38 -1.91 -4.37 18.32
N GLY A 39 -1.57 -3.36 19.11
CA GLY A 39 -0.37 -2.52 18.95
C GLY A 39 -0.58 -1.22 18.16
N ASN A 40 -1.82 -0.77 17.97
CA ASN A 40 -2.18 0.54 17.41
C ASN A 40 -1.35 0.95 16.17
N GLN A 41 -1.40 0.13 15.13
CA GLN A 41 -0.65 0.38 13.89
C GLN A 41 -1.02 1.71 13.24
N TYR A 42 -2.29 2.12 13.37
CA TYR A 42 -2.76 3.39 12.85
C TYR A 42 -1.97 4.56 13.44
N LYS A 43 -1.81 4.62 14.77
CA LYS A 43 -1.05 5.68 15.43
C LYS A 43 0.41 5.70 15.01
N SER A 44 1.05 4.52 14.93
CA SER A 44 2.44 4.41 14.46
C SER A 44 2.60 4.91 13.02
N TRP A 45 1.68 4.54 12.13
CA TRP A 45 1.67 5.05 10.76
C TRP A 45 1.44 6.57 10.71
N GLN A 46 0.48 7.08 11.47
CA GLN A 46 0.10 8.51 11.47
C GLN A 46 1.27 9.43 11.85
N GLN A 47 2.18 8.93 12.70
CA GLN A 47 3.38 9.65 13.13
C GLN A 47 4.55 9.54 12.14
N SER A 48 4.47 8.63 11.16
CA SER A 48 5.53 8.37 10.19
C SER A 48 5.60 9.43 9.08
N PRO A 49 6.75 9.57 8.39
CA PRO A 49 6.84 10.39 7.18
C PRO A 49 5.86 10.00 6.08
N HIS A 50 5.51 8.71 5.98
CA HIS A 50 4.59 8.18 4.98
C HIS A 50 3.19 8.78 5.08
N ALA A 51 2.66 8.96 6.30
CA ALA A 51 1.37 9.63 6.51
C ALA A 51 1.36 11.10 6.08
N LYS A 52 2.54 11.74 6.00
CA LYS A 52 2.71 13.14 5.60
C LYS A 52 3.15 13.29 4.15
N ALA A 53 3.28 12.19 3.41
CA ALA A 53 3.90 12.19 2.08
C ALA A 53 3.20 13.14 1.11
N TYR A 54 1.87 13.09 1.01
CA TYR A 54 1.13 13.98 0.13
C TYR A 54 1.24 15.45 0.55
N LEU A 55 1.17 15.73 1.86
CA LEU A 55 1.33 17.09 2.39
C LEU A 55 2.70 17.71 2.05
N LEU A 56 3.76 16.90 1.93
CA LEU A 56 5.07 17.39 1.51
C LEU A 56 5.05 17.98 0.10
N LEU A 57 4.19 17.50 -0.80
CA LEU A 57 4.08 18.04 -2.16
C LEU A 57 3.57 19.49 -2.17
N LYS A 58 2.88 19.92 -1.12
CA LYS A 58 2.35 21.28 -1.00
C LYS A 58 3.34 22.26 -0.35
N GLN A 59 4.52 21.79 0.06
CA GLN A 59 5.52 22.62 0.75
C GLN A 59 6.44 23.34 -0.24
N GLU A 60 7.01 24.47 0.21
CA GLU A 60 7.89 25.32 -0.60
C GLU A 60 9.03 24.55 -1.26
N LYS A 61 9.70 23.64 -0.54
CA LYS A 61 10.79 22.84 -1.10
C LYS A 61 10.32 21.94 -2.26
N ALA A 62 9.13 21.35 -2.17
CA ALA A 62 8.58 20.53 -3.24
C ALA A 62 8.17 21.39 -4.45
N LEU A 63 7.59 22.57 -4.21
CA LEU A 63 7.23 23.52 -5.26
C LEU A 63 8.47 24.05 -6.00
N SER A 64 9.55 24.36 -5.29
CA SER A 64 10.82 24.80 -5.89
C SER A 64 11.43 23.70 -6.75
N LEU A 65 11.50 22.47 -6.25
CA LEU A 65 11.98 21.33 -7.02
C LEU A 65 11.09 21.04 -8.24
N ALA A 66 9.76 21.16 -8.09
CA ALA A 66 8.84 20.98 -9.21
C ALA A 66 9.10 21.99 -10.34
N LYS A 67 9.37 23.25 -10.01
CA LYS A 67 9.76 24.28 -11.00
C LYS A 67 11.04 23.90 -11.75
N GLU A 68 12.07 23.43 -11.05
CA GLU A 68 13.31 22.96 -11.68
C GLU A 68 13.07 21.78 -12.64
N LEU A 69 12.09 20.93 -12.32
CA LEU A 69 11.69 19.77 -13.11
C LEU A 69 10.64 20.08 -14.19
N SER A 70 10.26 21.36 -14.38
CA SER A 70 9.17 21.77 -15.28
C SER A 70 7.84 21.06 -14.97
N ILE A 71 7.58 20.84 -13.69
CA ILE A 71 6.31 20.33 -13.15
C ILE A 71 5.56 21.53 -12.56
N GLU A 72 4.37 21.83 -13.08
CA GLU A 72 3.58 22.98 -12.64
C GLU A 72 3.13 22.86 -11.18
N ASN A 73 2.42 21.77 -10.86
CA ASN A 73 1.99 21.48 -9.49
C ASN A 73 2.33 20.03 -9.13
N PRO A 74 3.24 19.78 -8.17
CA PRO A 74 3.59 18.42 -7.77
C PRO A 74 2.43 17.70 -7.06
N SER A 75 1.44 18.42 -6.50
CA SER A 75 0.30 17.84 -5.77
C SER A 75 -0.84 17.31 -6.65
N ASP A 76 -0.83 17.57 -7.96
CA ASP A 76 -1.73 16.96 -8.94
C ASP A 76 -0.96 16.18 -10.04
N ASN A 77 0.37 16.22 -10.03
CA ASN A 77 1.19 15.54 -11.02
C ASN A 77 1.29 14.03 -10.76
N GLU A 78 0.90 13.22 -11.74
CA GLU A 78 0.90 11.75 -11.64
C GLU A 78 2.26 11.16 -11.23
N LYS A 79 3.39 11.73 -11.70
CA LYS A 79 4.72 11.21 -11.36
C LYS A 79 5.06 11.40 -9.89
N CYS A 80 4.57 12.48 -9.28
CA CYS A 80 4.71 12.77 -7.86
C CYS A 80 3.72 11.94 -7.04
N LEU A 81 2.45 11.92 -7.45
CA LEU A 81 1.39 11.19 -6.79
C LEU A 81 1.65 9.68 -6.72
N ALA A 82 2.32 9.11 -7.72
CA ALA A 82 2.72 7.70 -7.75
C ALA A 82 3.49 7.24 -6.50
N CYS A 83 4.26 8.14 -5.88
CA CYS A 83 5.07 7.85 -4.69
C CYS A 83 4.53 8.48 -3.40
N HIS A 84 3.67 9.49 -3.51
CA HIS A 84 3.23 10.30 -2.37
C HIS A 84 1.79 10.02 -1.93
N THR A 85 1.08 9.09 -2.59
CA THR A 85 -0.30 8.74 -2.26
C THR A 85 -0.53 7.23 -2.28
N THR A 86 -1.67 6.81 -1.73
CA THR A 86 -2.13 5.42 -1.77
C THR A 86 -2.75 5.13 -3.14
N GLY A 87 -2.41 3.97 -3.72
CA GLY A 87 -2.98 3.58 -5.01
C GLY A 87 -2.47 4.40 -6.21
N LEU A 88 -1.25 4.95 -6.11
CA LEU A 88 -0.54 5.63 -7.19
C LEU A 88 -1.27 6.87 -7.73
N GLY A 89 -1.97 7.62 -6.88
CA GLY A 89 -2.67 8.84 -7.28
C GLY A 89 -3.99 8.64 -7.99
N LYS A 90 -4.40 7.39 -8.25
CA LYS A 90 -5.59 7.09 -9.08
C LYS A 90 -6.92 7.50 -8.45
N ASN A 91 -6.96 7.64 -7.12
CA ASN A 91 -8.16 8.05 -6.40
C ASN A 91 -7.87 9.32 -5.57
N PRO A 92 -8.32 10.50 -6.02
CA PRO A 92 -8.17 11.76 -5.28
C PRO A 92 -8.71 11.72 -3.85
N ALA A 93 -9.74 10.92 -3.58
CA ALA A 93 -10.29 10.77 -2.23
C ALA A 93 -9.30 10.15 -1.23
N LEU A 94 -8.21 9.53 -1.72
CA LEU A 94 -7.17 8.88 -0.91
C LEU A 94 -5.84 9.66 -0.92
N TRP A 95 -5.77 10.84 -1.53
CA TRP A 95 -4.51 11.57 -1.62
C TRP A 95 -4.01 12.03 -0.25
N GLU A 96 -4.91 12.54 0.61
CA GLU A 96 -4.57 12.99 1.96
C GLU A 96 -4.17 11.85 2.91
N ASP A 97 -4.43 10.58 2.54
CA ASP A 97 -3.88 9.41 3.24
C ASP A 97 -2.35 9.27 3.02
N GLY A 98 -1.74 10.06 2.14
CA GLY A 98 -0.32 9.93 1.82
C GLY A 98 0.03 8.51 1.39
N VAL A 99 1.22 8.03 1.79
CA VAL A 99 1.56 6.60 1.68
C VAL A 99 0.88 5.85 2.84
N GLY A 100 -0.34 5.39 2.58
CA GLY A 100 -1.24 4.77 3.56
C GLY A 100 -0.96 3.28 3.79
N CYS A 101 -1.84 2.63 4.55
CA CYS A 101 -1.72 1.21 4.89
C CYS A 101 -1.62 0.32 3.64
N GLU A 102 -2.42 0.62 2.63
CA GLU A 102 -2.57 -0.17 1.42
C GLU A 102 -1.43 0.05 0.41
N SER A 103 -0.60 1.09 0.58
CA SER A 103 0.64 1.22 -0.20
C SER A 103 1.62 0.09 0.10
N CYS A 104 1.58 -0.43 1.33
CA CYS A 104 2.38 -1.58 1.76
C CYS A 104 1.61 -2.89 1.72
N HIS A 105 0.34 -2.88 2.11
CA HIS A 105 -0.46 -4.09 2.28
C HIS A 105 -1.31 -4.46 1.05
N GLY A 106 -1.35 -3.61 0.03
CA GLY A 106 -2.17 -3.82 -1.16
C GLY A 106 -3.63 -3.36 -0.99
N PRO A 107 -4.46 -3.48 -2.04
CA PRO A 107 -5.86 -3.04 -2.04
C PRO A 107 -6.72 -3.87 -1.08
N GLY A 108 -7.33 -3.19 -0.11
CA GLY A 108 -7.99 -3.79 1.03
C GLY A 108 -9.45 -4.15 0.84
N ASN A 109 -10.09 -3.82 -0.29
CA ASN A 109 -11.52 -4.05 -0.47
C ASN A 109 -11.97 -5.50 -0.29
N MET A 110 -11.10 -6.46 -0.60
CA MET A 110 -11.40 -7.89 -0.51
C MET A 110 -11.05 -8.53 0.84
N TYR A 111 -10.17 -7.91 1.63
CA TYR A 111 -9.74 -8.46 2.93
C TYR A 111 -10.12 -7.60 4.14
N ASN A 112 -10.67 -6.39 4.00
CA ASN A 112 -10.96 -5.54 5.16
C ASN A 112 -12.09 -6.06 6.08
N SER A 113 -12.85 -7.07 5.66
CA SER A 113 -13.93 -7.64 6.48
C SER A 113 -13.38 -8.47 7.64
N TYR A 114 -14.12 -8.52 8.74
CA TYR A 114 -13.78 -9.36 9.89
C TYR A 114 -13.61 -10.83 9.46
N GLU A 115 -14.49 -11.32 8.59
CA GLU A 115 -14.42 -12.67 8.05
C GLU A 115 -13.09 -12.95 7.32
N ASN A 116 -12.58 -12.00 6.54
CA ASN A 116 -11.45 -12.24 5.64
C ASN A 116 -10.07 -11.92 6.25
N HIS A 117 -10.02 -11.21 7.37
CA HIS A 117 -8.76 -10.75 7.98
C HIS A 117 -8.75 -10.79 9.51
N VAL A 118 -9.74 -11.42 10.15
CA VAL A 118 -9.69 -11.70 11.57
C VAL A 118 -9.87 -13.19 11.84
N ALA A 119 -9.01 -13.73 12.71
CA ALA A 119 -9.13 -15.08 13.24
C ALA A 119 -8.88 -15.02 14.75
N LEU A 120 -9.75 -15.67 15.53
CA LEU A 120 -9.67 -15.68 16.98
C LEU A 120 -8.38 -16.39 17.43
N GLY A 121 -7.55 -15.69 18.21
CA GLY A 121 -6.34 -16.25 18.83
C GLY A 121 -5.18 -16.56 17.89
N ASN A 122 -5.34 -16.49 16.57
CA ASN A 122 -4.27 -16.83 15.62
C ASN A 122 -4.11 -15.79 14.49
N ARG A 123 -3.14 -14.89 14.69
CA ARG A 123 -2.81 -13.83 13.72
C ARG A 123 -2.23 -14.36 12.41
N GLU A 124 -1.55 -15.50 12.44
CA GLU A 124 -0.94 -16.08 11.24
C GLU A 124 -2.02 -16.61 10.29
N VAL A 125 -3.06 -17.26 10.83
CA VAL A 125 -4.22 -17.71 10.04
C VAL A 125 -4.95 -16.51 9.42
N ALA A 126 -5.17 -15.45 10.20
CA ALA A 126 -5.78 -14.22 9.71
C ALA A 126 -4.97 -13.59 8.56
N TYR A 127 -3.65 -13.54 8.71
CA TYR A 127 -2.74 -13.03 7.68
C TYR A 127 -2.78 -13.88 6.41
N LYS A 128 -2.62 -15.21 6.52
CA LYS A 128 -2.69 -16.13 5.37
C LYS A 128 -4.03 -16.03 4.63
N LYS A 129 -5.13 -15.85 5.35
CA LYS A 129 -6.45 -15.60 4.74
C LYS A 129 -6.46 -14.26 4.00
N ALA A 130 -5.97 -13.17 4.59
CA ALA A 130 -5.91 -11.89 3.89
C ALA A 130 -5.03 -11.94 2.62
N LEU A 131 -3.94 -12.72 2.63
CA LEU A 131 -3.11 -12.95 1.44
C LEU A 131 -3.90 -13.60 0.30
N SER A 132 -4.79 -14.57 0.58
CA SER A 132 -5.62 -15.18 -0.47
C SER A 132 -6.66 -14.24 -1.07
N PHE A 133 -6.92 -13.10 -0.40
CA PHE A 133 -7.77 -12.01 -0.88
C PHE A 133 -6.98 -10.84 -1.49
N GLY A 134 -5.67 -10.98 -1.71
CA GLY A 134 -4.86 -10.01 -2.44
C GLY A 134 -4.02 -9.06 -1.59
N MET A 135 -3.93 -9.29 -0.28
CA MET A 135 -2.95 -8.59 0.57
C MET A 135 -1.51 -8.93 0.14
N TYR A 136 -0.61 -7.95 0.19
CA TYR A 136 0.79 -8.17 -0.15
C TYR A 136 1.55 -8.94 0.95
N PRO A 137 2.40 -9.93 0.58
CA PRO A 137 3.07 -10.80 1.53
C PRO A 137 4.36 -10.16 2.11
N ILE A 138 4.24 -9.04 2.82
CA ILE A 138 5.40 -8.24 3.27
C ILE A 138 5.90 -8.57 4.69
N LEU A 139 5.18 -9.40 5.44
CA LEU A 139 5.53 -9.78 6.81
C LEU A 139 6.42 -11.03 6.86
N GLY A 140 7.20 -11.14 7.93
CA GLY A 140 8.13 -12.26 8.14
C GLY A 140 9.41 -12.17 7.30
N THR A 141 10.27 -13.17 7.45
CA THR A 141 11.51 -13.33 6.67
C THR A 141 11.22 -13.62 5.21
N ASP A 142 10.20 -14.45 4.94
CA ASP A 142 9.81 -14.85 3.59
C ASP A 142 9.27 -13.66 2.78
N GLY A 143 8.73 -12.66 3.48
CA GLY A 143 8.21 -11.43 2.89
C GLY A 143 9.26 -10.38 2.54
N ILE A 144 10.55 -10.59 2.84
CA ILE A 144 11.61 -9.57 2.65
C ILE A 144 11.67 -9.09 1.19
N LYS A 145 11.58 -10.00 0.21
CA LYS A 145 11.63 -9.63 -1.21
C LYS A 145 10.38 -8.89 -1.68
N ALA A 146 9.21 -9.25 -1.18
CA ALA A 146 7.99 -8.51 -1.45
C ALA A 146 8.04 -7.10 -0.82
N ARG A 147 8.56 -6.99 0.41
CA ARG A 147 8.77 -5.73 1.10
C ARG A 147 9.78 -4.84 0.37
N GLU A 148 10.90 -5.40 -0.09
CA GLU A 148 11.88 -4.71 -0.93
C GLU A 148 11.23 -4.11 -2.18
N LYS A 149 10.41 -4.90 -2.88
CA LYS A 149 9.69 -4.44 -4.07
C LYS A 149 8.75 -3.26 -3.78
N VAL A 150 8.03 -3.31 -2.65
CA VAL A 150 7.17 -2.21 -2.20
C VAL A 150 8.00 -0.98 -1.89
N CYS A 151 9.02 -1.07 -1.03
CA CYS A 151 9.83 0.08 -0.64
C CYS A 151 10.52 0.72 -1.87
N ARG A 152 11.12 -0.11 -2.73
CA ARG A 152 11.84 0.35 -3.93
C ARG A 152 10.93 0.77 -5.07
N SER A 153 9.60 0.61 -4.96
CA SER A 153 8.67 1.21 -5.93
C SER A 153 8.73 2.75 -5.93
N CYS A 154 9.06 3.34 -4.77
CA CYS A 154 9.19 4.79 -4.58
C CYS A 154 10.63 5.22 -4.22
N HIS A 155 11.38 4.36 -3.52
CA HIS A 155 12.77 4.60 -3.15
C HIS A 155 13.73 4.06 -4.20
N ASN A 156 13.71 4.68 -5.38
CA ASN A 156 14.56 4.33 -6.52
C ASN A 156 15.03 5.57 -7.29
N GLU A 157 15.96 5.35 -8.21
CA GLU A 157 16.58 6.36 -9.08
C GLU A 157 15.66 6.98 -10.14
N LYS A 158 14.51 6.35 -10.42
CA LYS A 158 13.58 6.79 -11.48
C LYS A 158 12.60 7.86 -11.01
N ARG A 159 12.55 8.16 -9.70
CA ARG A 159 11.65 9.18 -9.17
C ARG A 159 12.08 10.59 -9.62
N PRO A 160 11.15 11.51 -9.89
CA PRO A 160 11.51 12.87 -10.33
C PRO A 160 12.42 13.61 -9.34
N CYS A 161 12.26 13.35 -8.04
CA CYS A 161 13.04 13.95 -6.96
C CYS A 161 14.33 13.19 -6.61
N TYR A 162 14.86 12.36 -7.50
CA TYR A 162 16.14 11.68 -7.27
C TYR A 162 17.29 12.70 -7.29
N PRO A 163 18.15 12.75 -6.25
CA PRO A 163 19.19 13.76 -6.16
C PRO A 163 20.29 13.53 -7.20
N LYS A 164 20.92 14.63 -7.64
CA LYS A 164 22.08 14.58 -8.55
C LYS A 164 23.40 14.39 -7.81
N ASP A 165 23.48 14.86 -6.56
CA ASP A 165 24.67 14.73 -5.72
C ASP A 165 24.86 13.28 -5.23
N PRO A 166 26.00 12.63 -5.54
CA PRO A 166 26.28 11.27 -5.09
C PRO A 166 26.23 11.08 -3.58
N ALA A 167 26.62 12.08 -2.78
CA ALA A 167 26.55 11.98 -1.33
C ALA A 167 25.09 11.91 -0.85
N GLU A 168 24.22 12.75 -1.41
CA GLU A 168 22.78 12.68 -1.14
C GLU A 168 22.14 11.38 -1.65
N GLN A 169 22.57 10.87 -2.82
CA GLN A 169 22.13 9.57 -3.33
C GLN A 169 22.47 8.43 -2.35
N GLN A 170 23.68 8.43 -1.79
CA GLN A 170 24.10 7.44 -0.81
C GLN A 170 23.28 7.54 0.49
N HIS A 171 23.00 8.76 0.97
CA HIS A 171 22.15 8.97 2.16
C HIS A 171 20.70 8.52 1.95
N GLN A 172 20.20 8.62 0.73
CA GLN A 172 18.83 8.21 0.38
C GLN A 172 18.74 6.73 -0.04
N TYR A 173 19.87 6.03 -0.16
CA TYR A 173 19.90 4.62 -0.52
C TYR A 173 19.28 3.77 0.60
N LEU A 174 18.37 2.88 0.21
CA LEU A 174 17.69 1.97 1.12
C LEU A 174 18.31 0.57 1.01
N PRO A 175 19.26 0.21 1.89
CA PRO A 175 19.89 -1.10 1.86
C PRO A 175 18.89 -2.20 2.23
N LEU A 176 19.03 -3.38 1.63
CA LEU A 176 18.15 -4.51 1.88
C LEU A 176 18.11 -4.88 3.37
N GLN A 177 19.22 -4.74 4.10
CA GLN A 177 19.28 -4.98 5.52
C GLN A 177 18.30 -4.08 6.30
N LEU A 178 18.27 -2.78 6.00
CA LEU A 178 17.35 -1.83 6.64
C LEU A 178 15.89 -2.16 6.31
N ILE A 179 15.61 -2.61 5.08
CA ILE A 179 14.27 -3.08 4.68
C ILE A 179 13.89 -4.36 5.45
N ALA A 180 14.81 -5.31 5.55
CA ALA A 180 14.61 -6.58 6.24
C ALA A 180 14.37 -6.38 7.74
N ASP A 181 15.09 -5.44 8.35
CA ASP A 181 15.00 -5.08 9.75
C ASP A 181 13.89 -4.08 10.07
N PHE A 182 13.18 -3.54 9.07
CA PHE A 182 12.03 -2.67 9.27
C PHE A 182 10.97 -3.39 10.12
N ALA A 183 10.99 -3.11 11.41
CA ALA A 183 10.31 -3.88 12.42
C ALA A 183 8.81 -3.59 12.40
N PHE A 184 8.03 -4.54 11.87
CA PHE A 184 6.72 -4.78 12.46
C PHE A 184 6.97 -5.42 13.83
N PRO A 185 6.35 -4.95 14.93
CA PRO A 185 6.58 -5.55 16.25
C PRO A 185 6.33 -7.05 16.18
N HIS A 186 7.42 -7.83 16.20
CA HIS A 186 7.41 -9.29 16.09
C HIS A 186 7.84 -9.83 17.45
N ARG A 187 6.98 -10.63 18.09
CA ARG A 187 7.23 -11.24 19.41
C ARG A 187 8.45 -12.18 19.48
N LEU A 188 9.16 -12.44 18.37
CA LEU A 188 10.32 -13.35 18.29
C LEU A 188 11.65 -12.60 18.10
N ARG A 189 11.65 -11.27 17.98
CA ARG A 189 12.84 -10.44 18.17
C ARG A 189 12.71 -9.71 19.52
N ARG A 190 12.94 -10.46 20.59
CA ARG A 190 13.63 -9.97 21.80
C ARG A 190 15.02 -10.57 21.77
#